data_AF-A0A444XBW9-F1
#
_entry.id   AF-A0A444XBW9-F1
#
_cell.length_a   1.000
_cell.length_b   1.000
_cell.length_c   1.000
_cell.angle_alpha   90.00
_cell.angle_beta   90.00
_cell.angle_gamma   90.00
#
_symmetry.space_group_name_H-M   'P 1'
#
loop_
_entity.id
_entity.type
_entity.pdbx_description
1 polymer ?
#
loop_
_entity_poly.entity_id
_entity_poly.type
_entity_poly.pdbx_seq_one_letter_code
_entity_poly.pdbx_strand_id
1 'polypeptide(L)'
;MKTSTATTATRDGDASFSLRGSLSLGSGLPRDDTTAATVAVTPTGATSLPSSSLPSPENLLLKEQIQVLIKERNSFKNAFRIQHERFSEYDEKNQELQHLKQLVFQYQEQIRTLGVNNYALAMHLKQAQQSNPFPGHFPPDVF
;
A
#
# COMPACT_ATOMS: atom_id res chain seq x y z
N MET A 1 42.73 12.17 -12.36
CA MET A 1 41.60 11.95 -13.30
C MET A 1 40.31 12.12 -12.51
N LYS A 2 39.34 12.81 -13.10
CA LYS A 2 38.23 13.50 -12.42
C LYS A 2 37.17 12.51 -11.93
N THR A 3 36.68 12.71 -10.71
CA THR A 3 35.42 12.14 -10.21
C THR A 3 34.26 12.86 -10.88
N SER A 4 33.23 12.14 -11.33
CA SER A 4 32.00 12.73 -11.83
C SER A 4 30.79 11.92 -11.39
N THR A 5 29.93 12.66 -10.71
CA THR A 5 28.62 12.33 -10.13
C THR A 5 27.52 12.31 -11.20
N ALA A 6 26.55 11.40 -11.07
CA ALA A 6 25.21 11.51 -11.67
C ALA A 6 24.22 10.88 -10.66
N THR A 7 23.28 11.60 -10.03
CA THR A 7 22.10 12.36 -10.52
C THR A 7 20.81 11.51 -10.48
N THR A 8 19.92 11.92 -9.56
CA THR A 8 18.44 11.81 -9.48
C THR A 8 17.74 10.44 -9.45
N ALA A 9 16.96 10.19 -8.38
CA ALA A 9 15.51 10.45 -8.37
C ALA A 9 14.91 10.03 -7.02
N THR A 10 14.57 11.03 -6.21
CA THR A 10 13.73 10.91 -5.01
C THR A 10 12.31 10.52 -5.44
N ARG A 11 11.76 9.44 -4.88
CA ARG A 11 10.32 9.18 -4.93
C ARG A 11 9.83 8.99 -3.51
N ASP A 12 9.37 10.09 -2.96
CA ASP A 12 8.68 10.19 -1.68
C ASP A 12 7.46 9.28 -1.66
N GLY A 13 7.42 8.42 -0.64
CA GLY A 13 6.33 7.49 -0.40
C GLY A 13 6.22 7.20 1.09
N ASP A 14 6.10 8.26 1.91
CA ASP A 14 5.75 8.14 3.31
C ASP A 14 4.97 9.38 3.78
N ALA A 15 3.66 9.38 3.50
CA ALA A 15 2.75 10.35 4.10
C ALA A 15 2.10 9.72 5.35
N SER A 16 2.86 9.70 6.44
CA SER A 16 2.34 9.44 7.78
C SER A 16 1.47 10.62 8.21
N PHE A 17 0.15 10.41 8.29
CA PHE A 17 -0.82 11.42 8.70
C PHE A 17 -0.80 11.60 10.22
N SER A 18 0.04 12.53 10.71
CA SER A 18 0.08 12.92 12.12
C SER A 18 -0.64 14.25 12.32
N LEU A 19 -1.90 14.20 12.77
CA LEU A 19 -2.61 15.38 13.26
C LEU A 19 -2.22 15.66 14.72
N ARG A 20 -1.32 16.61 14.93
CA ARG A 20 -1.20 17.33 16.21
C ARG A 20 -1.04 18.81 15.95
N GLY A 21 -2.03 19.57 16.43
CA GLY A 21 -2.01 21.02 16.41
C GLY A 21 -1.12 21.63 17.48
N SER A 22 -0.76 22.88 17.24
CA SER A 22 -0.72 23.95 18.23
C SER A 22 -0.51 25.27 17.48
N LEU A 23 -1.52 26.15 17.55
CA LEU A 23 -1.38 27.55 17.15
C LEU A 23 -0.59 28.24 18.27
N SER A 24 0.70 28.47 18.04
CA SER A 24 1.54 29.33 18.87
C SER A 24 1.60 30.71 18.22
N LEU A 25 0.76 31.64 18.69
CA LEU A 25 0.84 33.04 18.30
C LEU A 25 1.84 33.74 19.25
N GLY A 26 3.07 33.91 18.77
CA GLY A 26 4.07 34.74 19.41
C GLY A 26 3.87 36.20 19.02
N SER A 27 3.51 37.04 19.98
CA SER A 27 3.63 38.50 19.88
C SER A 27 4.50 38.98 21.06
N GLY A 28 5.63 39.59 20.72
CA GLY A 28 6.58 40.13 21.68
C GLY A 28 6.30 41.58 22.07
N LEU A 29 6.61 41.85 23.35
CA LEU A 29 7.09 43.10 23.98
C LEU A 29 6.09 44.24 24.24
N PRO A 30 6.35 45.14 25.23
CA PRO A 30 7.42 45.16 26.24
C PRO A 30 6.90 45.19 27.70
N ARG A 31 7.87 45.11 28.62
CA ARG A 31 7.73 45.17 30.07
C ARG A 31 7.47 46.62 30.54
N ASP A 32 6.50 46.79 31.43
CA ASP A 32 6.48 47.89 32.39
C ASP A 32 6.45 47.28 33.81
N ASP A 33 7.49 47.56 34.57
CA ASP A 33 7.51 47.42 36.02
C ASP A 33 6.57 48.46 36.63
N THR A 34 5.82 48.13 37.69
CA THR A 34 5.53 49.01 38.87
C THR A 34 4.46 48.39 39.79
N THR A 35 4.94 47.91 40.93
CA THR A 35 4.35 47.90 42.29
C THR A 35 2.89 47.50 42.55
N ALA A 36 2.76 46.36 43.21
CA ALA A 36 2.14 46.15 44.52
C ALA A 36 0.95 47.02 44.99
N ALA A 37 -0.05 46.27 45.48
CA ALA A 37 -1.01 46.60 46.53
C ALA A 37 -2.16 47.55 46.18
N THR A 38 -3.39 47.04 46.27
CA THR A 38 -4.34 47.45 47.31
C THR A 38 -5.57 46.56 47.29
N VAL A 39 -5.84 45.99 48.46
CA VAL A 39 -7.06 45.28 48.86
C VAL A 39 -8.23 46.27 48.88
N ALA A 40 -9.35 45.92 48.25
CA ALA A 40 -10.64 46.53 48.57
C ALA A 40 -11.74 45.47 48.56
N VAL A 41 -12.41 45.43 49.69
CA VAL A 41 -13.53 44.57 50.10
C VAL A 41 -14.81 44.94 49.33
N THR A 42 -15.61 43.90 49.07
CA THR A 42 -17.03 43.71 48.64
C THR A 42 -18.00 44.93 48.72
N PRO A 43 -19.23 44.95 48.10
CA PRO A 43 -20.11 43.79 47.82
C PRO A 43 -21.07 43.88 46.59
N THR A 44 -21.83 42.80 46.40
CA THR A 44 -23.15 42.76 45.73
C THR A 44 -23.17 42.80 44.20
N GLY A 45 -23.69 41.72 43.59
CA GLY A 45 -24.16 41.78 42.22
C GLY A 45 -24.14 40.44 41.49
N ALA A 46 -25.27 39.75 41.55
CA ALA A 46 -25.68 38.69 40.65
C ALA A 46 -24.76 37.46 40.53
N THR A 47 -25.18 36.39 41.19
CA THR A 47 -25.11 35.06 40.60
C THR A 47 -25.70 35.12 39.19
N SER A 48 -24.87 35.36 38.17
CA SER A 48 -25.18 34.90 36.83
C SER A 48 -25.04 33.40 36.87
N LEU A 49 -26.16 32.74 37.20
CA LEU A 49 -26.44 31.39 36.73
C LEU A 49 -25.92 31.33 35.29
N PRO A 50 -25.15 30.31 34.90
CA PRO A 50 -24.94 30.09 33.48
C PRO A 50 -26.34 29.97 32.89
N SER A 51 -26.76 30.99 32.16
CA SER A 51 -27.97 30.96 31.37
C SER A 51 -27.77 29.81 30.41
N SER A 52 -28.27 28.65 30.79
CA SER A 52 -28.58 27.56 29.89
C SER A 52 -29.66 28.13 28.98
N SER A 53 -29.22 28.91 27.99
CA SER A 53 -30.05 29.22 26.85
C SER A 53 -30.52 27.88 26.32
N LEU A 54 -31.82 27.64 26.47
CA LEU A 54 -32.48 26.48 25.89
C LEU A 54 -32.01 26.39 24.44
N PRO A 55 -31.53 25.22 24.00
CA PRO A 55 -30.95 25.10 22.67
C PRO A 55 -31.99 25.56 21.66
N SER A 56 -31.62 26.55 20.84
CA SER A 56 -32.54 27.06 19.84
C SER A 56 -32.95 25.91 18.90
N PRO A 57 -34.19 25.91 18.37
CA PRO A 57 -34.65 24.85 17.46
C PRO A 57 -33.72 24.68 16.25
N GLU A 58 -33.10 25.77 15.78
CA GLU A 58 -32.08 25.77 14.74
C GLU A 58 -30.80 25.01 15.14
N ASN A 59 -30.35 25.15 16.40
CA ASN A 59 -29.21 24.38 16.92
C ASN A 59 -29.52 22.87 17.01
N LEU A 60 -30.77 22.49 17.28
CA LEU A 60 -31.19 21.09 17.26
C LEU A 60 -31.19 20.52 15.84
N LEU A 61 -31.77 21.26 14.90
CA LEU A 61 -31.88 20.84 13.49
C LEU A 61 -30.50 20.73 12.83
N LEU A 62 -29.60 21.69 13.10
CA LEU A 62 -28.23 21.64 12.61
C LEU A 62 -27.45 20.43 13.17
N LYS A 63 -27.63 20.10 14.45
CA LYS A 63 -27.02 18.91 15.06
C LYS A 63 -27.55 17.62 14.44
N GLU A 64 -28.83 17.57 14.12
CA GLU A 64 -29.43 16.42 13.44
C GLU A 64 -28.84 16.25 12.04
N GLN A 65 -28.74 17.32 11.26
CA GLN A 65 -28.13 17.29 9.92
C GLN A 65 -26.65 16.86 9.98
N ILE A 66 -25.88 17.35 10.95
CA ILE A 66 -24.50 16.90 11.19
C ILE A 66 -24.46 15.40 11.49
N GLN A 67 -25.39 14.88 12.29
CA GLN A 67 -25.44 13.46 12.60
C GLN A 67 -25.76 12.60 11.36
N VAL A 68 -26.67 13.07 10.49
CA VAL A 68 -26.96 12.42 9.20
C VAL A 68 -25.70 12.38 8.34
N LEU A 69 -25.02 13.52 8.17
CA LEU A 69 -23.79 13.62 7.39
C LEU A 69 -22.66 12.73 7.94
N ILE A 70 -22.52 12.62 9.27
CA ILE A 70 -21.55 11.72 9.89
C ILE A 70 -21.87 10.27 9.58
N LYS A 71 -23.15 9.87 9.64
CA LYS A 71 -23.59 8.51 9.29
C LYS A 71 -23.31 8.19 7.83
N GLU A 72 -23.66 9.10 6.92
CA GLU A 72 -23.40 8.95 5.48
C GLU A 72 -21.91 8.87 5.17
N ARG A 73 -21.10 9.76 5.75
CA ARG A 73 -19.64 9.71 5.61
C ARG A 73 -19.08 8.38 6.09
N ASN A 74 -19.56 7.85 7.21
CA ASN A 74 -19.10 6.56 7.73
C ASN A 74 -19.53 5.41 6.81
N SER A 75 -20.76 5.44 6.29
CA SER A 75 -21.23 4.49 5.27
C SER A 75 -20.32 4.52 4.03
N PHE A 76 -19.99 5.71 3.53
CA PHE A 76 -19.09 5.90 2.40
C PHE A 76 -17.69 5.35 2.68
N LYS A 77 -17.08 5.66 3.83
CA LYS A 77 -15.77 5.11 4.22
C LYS A 77 -15.79 3.58 4.29
N ASN A 78 -16.88 3.00 4.79
CA ASN A 78 -17.04 1.55 4.86
C ASN A 78 -17.15 0.93 3.47
N ALA A 79 -17.99 1.50 2.60
CA ALA A 79 -18.15 1.05 1.22
C ALA A 79 -16.82 1.14 0.45
N PHE A 80 -16.11 2.27 0.59
CA PHE A 80 -14.81 2.47 -0.03
C PHE A 80 -13.78 1.44 0.44
N ARG A 81 -13.71 1.18 1.76
CA ARG A 81 -12.81 0.16 2.31
C ARG A 81 -13.10 -1.23 1.74
N ILE A 82 -14.37 -1.64 1.71
CA ILE A 82 -14.78 -2.94 1.16
C ILE A 82 -14.38 -3.03 -0.32
N GLN A 83 -14.60 -1.97 -1.09
CA GLN A 83 -14.25 -1.97 -2.49
C GLN A 83 -12.74 -2.01 -2.72
N HIS A 84 -11.97 -1.30 -1.89
CA HIS A 84 -10.52 -1.32 -1.95
C HIS A 84 -9.95 -2.70 -1.61
N GLU A 85 -10.48 -3.36 -0.57
CA GLU A 85 -10.11 -4.72 -0.18
C GLU A 85 -10.34 -5.70 -1.35
N ARG A 86 -11.53 -5.68 -1.95
CA ARG A 86 -11.85 -6.49 -3.13
C ARG A 86 -10.94 -6.21 -4.32
N PHE A 87 -10.61 -4.94 -4.56
CA PHE A 87 -9.71 -4.58 -5.64
C PHE A 87 -8.29 -5.10 -5.40
N SER A 88 -7.80 -5.00 -4.16
CA SER A 88 -6.48 -5.52 -3.77
C SER A 88 -6.40 -7.03 -3.94
N GLU A 89 -7.43 -7.77 -3.52
CA GLU A 89 -7.49 -9.22 -3.72
C GLU A 89 -7.51 -9.60 -5.21
N TYR A 90 -8.23 -8.84 -6.03
CA TYR A 90 -8.25 -9.07 -7.47
C TYR A 90 -6.88 -8.82 -8.12
N ASP A 91 -6.19 -7.75 -7.71
CA ASP A 91 -4.86 -7.44 -8.23
C ASP A 91 -3.85 -8.53 -7.85
N GLU A 92 -3.86 -9.02 -6.61
CA GLU A 92 -3.03 -10.15 -6.17
C GLU A 92 -3.30 -11.41 -7.00
N LYS A 93 -4.57 -11.79 -7.18
CA LYS A 93 -4.95 -12.94 -8.01
C LYS A 93 -4.54 -12.77 -9.47
N ASN A 94 -4.60 -11.55 -9.98
CA ASN A 94 -4.14 -11.24 -11.34
C ASN A 94 -2.62 -11.40 -11.46
N GLN A 95 -1.84 -10.99 -10.45
CA GLN A 95 -0.39 -11.19 -10.42
C GLN A 95 -0.03 -12.69 -10.38
N GLU A 96 -0.69 -13.48 -9.52
CA GLU A 96 -0.55 -14.94 -9.47
C GLU A 96 -0.84 -15.59 -10.83
N LEU A 97 -1.93 -15.16 -11.48
CA LEU A 97 -2.31 -15.65 -12.82
C LEU A 97 -1.24 -15.33 -13.87
N GLN A 98 -0.65 -14.13 -13.83
CA GLN A 98 0.44 -13.77 -14.75
C GLN A 98 1.68 -14.65 -14.52
N HIS A 99 2.05 -14.89 -13.27
CA HIS A 99 3.15 -15.79 -12.93
C HIS A 99 2.89 -17.22 -13.44
N LEU A 100 1.67 -17.74 -13.24
CA LEU A 100 1.31 -19.07 -13.73
C LEU A 100 1.36 -19.16 -15.25
N LYS A 101 0.91 -18.14 -15.98
CA LYS A 101 1.03 -18.07 -17.44
C LYS A 101 2.49 -18.13 -17.88
N GLN A 102 3.38 -17.40 -17.23
CA GLN A 102 4.81 -17.44 -17.53
C GLN A 102 5.38 -18.84 -17.33
N LEU A 103 5.00 -19.52 -16.24
CA LEU A 103 5.44 -20.88 -15.96
C LEU A 103 4.93 -21.88 -17.01
N VAL A 104 3.68 -21.73 -17.47
CA VAL A 104 3.13 -22.54 -18.58
C VAL A 104 3.95 -22.36 -19.86
N PHE A 105 4.31 -21.12 -20.21
CA PHE A 105 5.18 -20.87 -21.37
C PHE A 105 6.57 -21.53 -21.21
N GLN A 106 7.15 -21.46 -20.01
CA GLN A 106 8.43 -22.11 -19.73
C GLN A 106 8.36 -23.62 -19.91
N TYR A 107 7.34 -24.29 -19.37
CA TYR A 107 7.17 -25.73 -19.55
C TYR A 107 6.89 -26.13 -20.99
N GLN A 108 6.12 -25.32 -21.71
CA GLN A 108 5.87 -25.56 -23.13
C GLN A 108 7.17 -25.53 -23.95
N GLU A 109 8.08 -24.61 -23.64
CA GLU A 109 9.39 -24.54 -24.30
C GLU A 109 10.31 -25.70 -23.90
N GLN A 110 10.27 -26.14 -22.64
CA GLN A 110 11.00 -27.34 -22.20
C GLN A 110 10.53 -28.59 -22.95
N ILE A 111 9.22 -28.78 -23.11
CA ILE A 111 8.66 -29.90 -23.87
C ILE A 111 9.10 -29.84 -25.32
N ARG A 112 9.05 -28.66 -25.96
CA ARG A 112 9.53 -28.47 -27.33
C ARG A 112 11.00 -28.86 -27.47
N THR A 113 11.84 -28.37 -26.56
CA THR A 113 13.29 -28.66 -26.54
C THR A 113 13.54 -30.16 -26.40
N LEU A 114 12.87 -30.81 -25.45
CA LEU A 114 12.98 -32.26 -25.26
C LEU A 114 12.50 -33.04 -26.48
N GLY A 115 11.43 -32.60 -27.14
CA GLY A 115 10.92 -33.21 -28.37
C GLY A 115 11.96 -33.19 -29.50
N VAL A 116 12.62 -32.04 -29.72
CA VAL A 116 13.69 -31.91 -30.72
C VAL A 116 14.91 -32.76 -30.34
N ASN A 117 15.34 -32.73 -29.09
CA ASN A 117 16.50 -33.50 -28.62
C ASN A 117 16.28 -35.00 -28.77
N ASN A 118 15.11 -35.49 -28.39
CA ASN A 118 14.78 -36.91 -28.47
C ASN A 118 14.69 -37.37 -29.93
N TYR A 119 14.12 -36.54 -30.81
CA TYR A 119 14.13 -36.82 -32.25
C TYR A 119 15.54 -36.89 -32.83
N ALA A 120 16.40 -35.92 -32.52
CA ALA A 120 17.79 -35.92 -32.97
C ALA A 120 18.54 -37.18 -32.50
N LEU A 121 18.37 -37.56 -31.22
CA LEU A 121 18.96 -38.76 -30.66
C LEU A 121 18.46 -40.03 -31.36
N ALA A 122 17.15 -40.15 -31.59
CA ALA A 122 16.56 -41.28 -32.30
C ALA A 122 17.10 -41.39 -33.74
N MET A 123 17.28 -40.26 -34.42
CA MET A 123 17.86 -40.21 -35.76
C MET A 123 19.33 -40.66 -35.77
N HIS A 124 20.14 -40.17 -34.82
CA HIS A 124 21.54 -40.60 -34.68
C HIS A 124 21.66 -42.09 -34.35
N LEU A 125 20.80 -42.60 -33.47
CA LEU A 125 20.78 -44.02 -33.11
C LEU A 125 20.44 -44.90 -34.32
N LYS A 126 19.43 -44.51 -35.11
CA LYS A 126 19.08 -45.20 -36.35
C LYS A 126 20.25 -45.19 -37.34
N GLN A 127 20.92 -44.06 -37.48
CA GLN A 127 22.09 -43.94 -38.37
C GLN A 127 23.24 -44.84 -37.91
N ALA A 128 23.57 -44.85 -36.60
CA ALA A 128 24.62 -45.69 -36.04
C ALA A 128 24.34 -47.19 -36.22
N GLN A 129 23.07 -47.60 -36.09
CA GLN A 129 22.64 -48.98 -36.35
C GLN A 129 22.79 -49.36 -37.83
N GLN A 130 22.44 -48.46 -38.75
CA GLN A 130 22.55 -48.70 -40.19
C GLN A 130 23.99 -48.66 -40.69
N SER A 131 24.86 -47.85 -40.08
CA SER A 131 26.28 -47.80 -40.40
C SER A 131 27.08 -48.92 -39.74
N ASN A 132 26.45 -49.82 -39.00
CA ASN A 132 27.14 -50.87 -38.29
C ASN A 132 27.47 -52.02 -39.25
N PRO A 133 28.75 -52.29 -39.57
CA PRO A 133 29.12 -53.31 -40.55
C PRO A 133 28.90 -54.75 -40.06
N PHE A 134 28.54 -54.96 -38.79
CA PHE A 134 28.24 -56.26 -38.20
C PHE A 134 26.82 -56.32 -37.61
N PRO A 135 25.81 -56.73 -38.38
CA PRO A 135 24.50 -57.04 -37.83
C PRO A 135 24.59 -58.36 -37.05
N GLY A 136 24.66 -58.28 -35.71
CA GLY A 136 24.45 -59.44 -34.83
C GLY A 136 25.66 -60.00 -34.08
N HIS A 137 26.81 -59.31 -34.07
CA HIS A 137 27.93 -59.72 -33.21
C HIS A 137 28.34 -58.58 -32.27
N PHE A 138 27.71 -58.55 -31.10
CA PHE A 138 28.24 -57.81 -29.98
C PHE A 138 29.33 -58.67 -29.32
N PRO A 139 30.49 -58.11 -28.96
CA PRO A 139 31.47 -58.83 -28.16
C PRO A 139 30.78 -59.35 -26.89
N PRO A 140 30.92 -60.64 -26.53
CA PRO A 140 30.35 -61.13 -25.29
C PRO A 140 31.00 -60.35 -24.13
N ASP A 141 30.12 -59.94 -23.23
CA ASP A 141 30.35 -59.10 -22.05
C ASP A 141 31.74 -59.27 -21.45
N VAL A 142 32.57 -58.24 -21.57
CA VAL A 142 33.80 -58.11 -20.78
C VAL A 142 33.49 -57.09 -19.70
N PHE A 143 32.99 -57.60 -18.57
CA PHE A 143 32.78 -56.85 -17.34
C PHE A 143 34.09 -56.24 -16.82
#